data_AF-A0AAV6L857-F1
#
_entry.id   AF-A0AAV6L857-F1
#
_cell.length_a   1.000
_cell.length_b   1.000
_cell.length_c   1.000
_cell.angle_alpha   90.00
_cell.angle_beta   90.00
_cell.angle_gamma   90.00
#
_symmetry.space_group_name_H-M   'P 1'
#
loop_
_entity.id
_entity.type
_entity.pdbx_description
1 polymer ?
#
loop_
_entity_poly.entity_id
_entity_poly.type
_entity_poly.pdbx_seq_one_letter_code
_entity_poly.pdbx_strand_id
1 'polypeptide(L)'
;MPTQKLVFLFCLLIISFFSAPSLALSVAGGSSCSDVVFPDNQDFASCTDLPNLDSFFHWTYTPSSSTLHIAYRHNQVSSSTWVAWGINPTSKGMIGTQAIIAYPLRKARWNRCSLHVTSR
;
A
#
# COMPACT_ATOMS: atom_id res chain seq x y z
N MET A 1 23.94 52.51 3.87
CA MET A 1 23.68 51.67 5.07
C MET A 1 22.21 51.28 5.34
N PRO A 2 21.14 51.82 4.71
CA PRO A 2 19.77 51.32 4.92
C PRO A 2 19.39 50.14 4.01
N THR A 3 20.02 50.01 2.84
CA THR A 3 19.69 48.98 1.83
C THR A 3 20.07 47.56 2.27
N GLN A 4 21.18 47.39 2.99
CA GLN A 4 21.64 46.08 3.47
C GLN A 4 20.70 45.46 4.52
N LYS A 5 20.09 46.29 5.38
CA LYS A 5 19.10 45.84 6.36
C LYS A 5 17.81 45.38 5.69
N LEU A 6 17.41 46.04 4.60
CA LEU A 6 16.24 45.68 3.81
C LEU A 6 16.41 44.35 3.07
N VAL A 7 17.59 44.12 2.49
CA VAL A 7 17.93 42.85 1.82
C VAL A 7 17.94 41.69 2.83
N PHE A 8 18.49 41.91 4.02
CA PHE A 8 18.54 40.87 5.05
C PHE A 8 17.14 40.49 5.56
N LEU A 9 16.25 41.46 5.74
CA LEU A 9 14.85 41.20 6.11
C LEU A 9 14.12 40.41 5.02
N PHE A 10 14.36 40.73 3.74
CA PHE A 10 13.74 40.05 2.61
C PHE A 10 14.21 38.59 2.51
N CYS A 11 15.50 38.32 2.74
CA CYS A 11 16.02 36.94 2.78
C CYS A 11 15.40 36.11 3.90
N LEU A 12 15.22 36.68 5.09
CA LEU A 12 14.60 35.97 6.22
C LEU A 12 13.13 35.61 5.95
N LEU A 13 12.39 36.47 5.24
CA LEU A 13 11.00 36.20 4.83
C LEU A 13 10.89 35.10 3.77
N ILE A 14 11.85 35.02 2.84
CA ILE A 14 11.89 33.96 1.82
C ILE A 14 12.18 32.60 2.48
N ILE A 15 13.12 32.54 3.43
CA ILE A 15 13.51 31.28 4.10
C ILE A 15 12.38 30.74 5.00
N SER A 16 11.59 31.62 5.63
CA SER A 16 10.44 31.19 6.44
C SER A 16 9.28 30.68 5.59
N PHE A 17 9.13 31.15 4.35
CA PHE A 17 8.06 30.69 3.44
C PHE A 17 8.33 29.30 2.86
N PHE A 18 9.60 28.92 2.65
CA PHE A 18 9.99 27.62 2.13
C PHE A 18 10.03 26.49 3.17
N SER A 19 9.90 26.81 4.46
CA SER A 19 9.96 25.82 5.55
C SER A 19 8.59 25.41 6.10
N ALA A 20 7.49 25.83 5.46
CA ALA A 20 6.17 25.33 5.79
C ALA A 20 6.11 23.81 5.53
N PRO A 21 5.95 22.95 6.56
CA PRO A 21 5.70 21.54 6.35
C PRO A 21 4.34 21.44 5.67
N SER A 22 4.29 20.83 4.49
CA SER A 22 3.03 20.43 3.88
C SER A 22 2.33 19.49 4.86
N LEU A 23 1.35 19.98 5.62
CA LEU A 23 0.41 19.13 6.32
C LEU A 23 -0.43 18.45 5.23
N ALA A 24 0.06 17.30 4.76
CA ALA A 24 -0.76 16.36 4.02
C ALA A 24 -1.86 15.90 4.98
N LEU A 25 -3.02 16.54 4.91
CA LEU A 25 -4.25 16.01 5.48
C LEU A 25 -4.54 14.70 4.76
N SER A 26 -4.12 13.58 5.35
CA SER A 26 -4.60 12.27 4.96
C SER A 26 -6.07 12.20 5.37
N VAL A 27 -6.98 12.44 4.43
CA VAL A 27 -8.38 12.12 4.61
C VAL A 27 -8.46 10.59 4.71
N ALA A 28 -8.57 10.06 5.93
CA ALA A 28 -8.94 8.66 6.16
C ALA A 28 -10.43 8.50 5.80
N GLY A 29 -10.72 8.50 4.51
CA GLY A 29 -12.03 8.22 3.93
C GLY A 29 -12.00 6.96 3.06
N GLY A 30 -11.07 6.04 3.35
CA GLY A 30 -10.98 4.75 2.66
C GLY A 30 -12.05 3.80 3.21
N SER A 31 -12.69 3.06 2.30
CA SER A 31 -13.53 1.91 2.63
C SER A 31 -12.75 1.00 3.60
N SER A 32 -13.19 0.83 4.84
CA SER A 32 -12.58 -0.15 5.74
C SER A 32 -12.70 -1.56 5.13
N CYS A 33 -11.98 -2.53 5.68
CA CYS A 33 -12.10 -3.99 5.45
C CYS A 33 -13.53 -4.58 5.27
N SER A 34 -14.60 -3.81 5.40
CA SER A 34 -15.96 -4.23 5.70
C SER A 34 -16.89 -4.47 4.50
N ASP A 35 -16.57 -4.06 3.26
CA ASP A 35 -17.52 -4.17 2.13
C ASP A 35 -16.89 -4.70 0.84
N VAL A 36 -16.11 -5.77 0.92
CA VAL A 36 -15.49 -6.38 -0.26
C VAL A 36 -16.13 -7.71 -0.59
N VAL A 37 -16.89 -7.75 -1.68
CA VAL A 37 -17.34 -8.99 -2.29
C VAL A 37 -16.27 -9.49 -3.24
N PHE A 38 -15.65 -10.63 -2.91
CA PHE A 38 -14.72 -11.30 -3.81
C PHE A 38 -15.47 -12.17 -4.82
N PRO A 39 -14.88 -12.41 -6.01
CA PRO A 39 -15.39 -13.39 -6.95
C PRO A 39 -15.54 -14.77 -6.30
N ASP A 40 -16.47 -15.58 -6.82
CA ASP A 40 -16.75 -16.94 -6.34
C ASP A 40 -17.26 -17.05 -4.88
N ASN A 41 -17.80 -15.97 -4.31
CA ASN A 41 -18.24 -15.90 -2.90
C ASN A 41 -17.11 -16.30 -1.94
N GLN A 42 -15.87 -15.90 -2.25
CA GLN A 42 -14.74 -16.17 -1.38
C GLN A 42 -14.72 -15.21 -0.19
N ASP A 43 -14.93 -15.74 1.00
CA ASP A 43 -14.84 -14.97 2.24
C ASP A 43 -13.47 -15.19 2.89
N PHE A 44 -12.94 -14.14 3.52
CA PHE A 44 -11.71 -14.19 4.30
C PHE A 44 -12.01 -13.97 5.78
N ALA A 45 -11.52 -14.88 6.62
CA ALA A 45 -11.68 -14.85 8.07
C ALA A 45 -11.00 -13.66 8.75
N SER A 46 -10.05 -13.00 8.09
CA SER A 46 -9.30 -11.87 8.65
C SER A 46 -9.03 -10.82 7.59
N CYS A 47 -9.01 -9.56 8.04
CA CYS A 47 -8.68 -8.42 7.22
C CYS A 47 -7.88 -7.38 8.02
N THR A 48 -7.00 -6.65 7.34
CA THR A 48 -6.20 -5.57 7.93
C THR A 48 -6.03 -4.44 6.93
N ASP A 49 -6.38 -3.22 7.37
CA ASP A 49 -6.08 -1.99 6.65
C ASP A 49 -4.58 -1.71 6.73
N LEU A 50 -3.93 -1.47 5.59
CA LEU A 50 -2.51 -1.14 5.55
C LEU A 50 -2.30 0.37 5.69
N PRO A 51 -1.21 0.81 6.35
CA PRO A 51 -1.00 2.22 6.69
C PRO A 51 -0.79 3.13 5.47
N ASN A 52 -0.57 2.56 4.28
CA ASN A 52 -0.25 3.30 3.08
C ASN A 52 -1.03 2.77 1.88
N LEU A 53 -1.10 3.61 0.84
CA LEU A 53 -1.61 3.27 -0.48
C LEU A 53 -3.12 2.94 -0.55
N ASP A 54 -3.93 3.26 0.47
CA ASP A 54 -5.36 2.89 0.47
C ASP A 54 -5.55 1.40 0.08
N SER A 55 -4.85 0.56 0.85
CA SER A 55 -4.68 -0.86 0.56
C SER A 55 -5.02 -1.75 1.74
N PHE A 56 -5.44 -2.96 1.42
CA PHE A 56 -6.10 -3.89 2.34
C PHE A 56 -5.55 -5.29 2.16
N PHE A 57 -5.38 -5.99 3.27
CA PHE A 57 -4.91 -7.37 3.29
C PHE A 57 -5.98 -8.28 3.87
N HIS A 58 -6.56 -9.15 3.03
CA HIS A 58 -7.50 -10.17 3.44
C HIS A 58 -6.81 -11.52 3.45
N TRP A 59 -7.03 -12.33 4.48
CA TRP A 59 -6.39 -13.64 4.57
C TRP A 59 -7.20 -14.67 5.37
N THR A 60 -6.93 -15.94 5.10
CA THR A 60 -7.46 -17.08 5.86
C THR A 60 -6.39 -18.14 5.91
N TYR A 61 -5.99 -18.50 7.13
CA TYR A 61 -5.08 -19.60 7.35
C TYR A 61 -5.88 -20.85 7.71
N THR A 62 -5.63 -21.94 7.01
CA THR A 62 -6.21 -23.25 7.29
C THR A 62 -5.13 -24.15 7.88
N PRO A 63 -5.11 -24.36 9.21
CA PRO A 63 -4.04 -25.12 9.86
C PRO A 63 -3.97 -26.58 9.43
N SER A 64 -5.11 -27.21 9.12
CA SER A 64 -5.17 -28.63 8.73
C SER A 64 -4.45 -28.94 7.43
N SER A 65 -4.36 -27.97 6.52
CA SER A 65 -3.66 -28.09 5.24
C SER A 65 -2.42 -27.19 5.14
N SER A 66 -2.04 -26.52 6.24
CA SER A 66 -0.97 -25.50 6.27
C SER A 66 -1.06 -24.51 5.11
N THR A 67 -2.28 -24.11 4.72
CA THR A 67 -2.52 -23.28 3.55
C THR A 67 -2.95 -21.89 3.95
N LEU A 68 -2.31 -20.88 3.37
CA LEU A 68 -2.64 -19.47 3.58
C LEU A 68 -3.25 -18.90 2.30
N HIS A 69 -4.54 -18.57 2.35
CA HIS A 69 -5.23 -17.85 1.30
C HIS A 69 -5.12 -16.36 1.55
N ILE A 70 -4.75 -15.58 0.54
CA ILE A 70 -4.51 -14.14 0.65
C ILE A 70 -5.16 -13.42 -0.53
N ALA A 71 -5.77 -12.28 -0.25
CA ALA A 71 -6.12 -11.28 -1.24
C ALA A 71 -5.60 -9.90 -0.82
N TYR A 72 -4.76 -9.31 -1.66
CA TYR A 72 -4.32 -7.93 -1.54
C TYR A 72 -5.19 -7.04 -2.42
N ARG A 73 -5.67 -5.92 -1.87
CA ARG A 73 -6.47 -4.94 -2.59
C ARG A 73 -5.85 -3.55 -2.46
N HIS A 74 -5.92 -2.79 -3.54
CA HIS A 74 -5.56 -1.38 -3.59
C HIS A 74 -6.57 -0.70 -4.50
N ASN A 75 -7.25 0.34 -4.01
CA ASN A 75 -8.35 0.96 -4.75
C ASN A 75 -7.89 1.81 -5.95
N GLN A 76 -6.64 2.28 -5.96
CA GLN A 76 -6.12 3.20 -6.98
C GLN A 76 -5.30 2.47 -8.06
N VAL A 77 -5.81 1.36 -8.58
CA VAL A 77 -5.14 0.57 -9.63
C VAL A 77 -5.84 0.81 -10.97
N SER A 78 -5.08 1.22 -11.99
CA SER A 78 -5.55 1.49 -13.35
C SER A 78 -4.79 0.64 -14.38
N SER A 79 -5.20 0.67 -15.65
CA SER A 79 -4.54 -0.08 -16.72
C SER A 79 -3.10 0.34 -17.01
N SER A 80 -2.63 1.44 -16.40
CA SER A 80 -1.25 1.93 -16.50
C SER A 80 -0.46 1.75 -15.21
N THR A 81 -1.04 1.14 -14.17
CA THR A 81 -0.35 0.88 -12.91
C THR A 81 -0.22 -0.61 -12.65
N TRP A 82 0.68 -0.94 -11.74
CA TRP A 82 0.92 -2.29 -11.25
C TRP A 82 1.10 -2.23 -9.74
N VAL A 83 0.90 -3.37 -9.11
CA VAL A 83 1.05 -3.55 -7.67
C VAL A 83 2.02 -4.69 -7.46
N ALA A 84 2.94 -4.53 -6.53
CA ALA A 84 3.73 -5.64 -6.02
C ALA A 84 3.65 -5.69 -4.50
N TRP A 85 3.68 -6.91 -3.98
CA TRP A 85 3.81 -7.17 -2.56
C TRP A 85 4.66 -8.43 -2.37
N GLY A 86 5.17 -8.64 -1.17
CA GLY A 86 6.00 -9.81 -0.91
C GLY A 86 6.04 -10.17 0.56
N ILE A 87 6.47 -11.41 0.81
CA ILE A 87 6.55 -12.00 2.14
C ILE A 87 8.03 -12.26 2.45
N ASN A 88 8.47 -11.77 3.60
CA ASN A 88 9.80 -12.03 4.16
C ASN A 88 9.68 -12.52 5.61
N PRO A 89 9.59 -13.83 5.85
CA PRO A 89 9.39 -14.36 7.20
C PRO A 89 10.62 -14.22 8.11
N THR A 90 11.82 -14.07 7.55
CA THR A 90 13.07 -14.12 8.32
C THR A 90 13.58 -12.74 8.73
N SER A 91 13.22 -11.68 7.99
CA SER A 91 13.69 -10.33 8.28
C SER A 91 12.75 -9.25 7.75
N LYS A 92 12.90 -8.04 8.27
CA LYS A 92 12.30 -6.84 7.68
C LYS A 92 13.22 -6.34 6.57
N GLY A 93 12.72 -6.23 5.35
CA GLY A 93 13.46 -5.69 4.20
C GLY A 93 13.20 -6.46 2.92
N MET A 94 13.71 -5.94 1.80
CA MET A 94 13.48 -6.54 0.47
C MET A 94 14.35 -7.78 0.21
N ILE A 95 15.57 -7.82 0.74
CA ILE A 95 16.50 -8.94 0.49
C ILE A 95 15.90 -10.23 1.04
N GLY A 96 15.81 -11.25 0.18
CA GLY A 96 15.23 -12.55 0.53
C GLY A 96 13.69 -12.60 0.48
N THR A 97 13.02 -11.51 0.11
CA THR A 97 11.56 -11.48 -0.02
C THR A 97 11.09 -12.35 -1.18
N GLN A 98 10.06 -13.17 -0.94
CA GLN A 98 9.29 -13.81 -2.00
C GLN A 98 8.20 -12.84 -2.44
N ALA A 99 8.33 -12.29 -3.64
CA ALA A 99 7.48 -11.21 -4.15
C ALA A 99 6.56 -11.66 -5.29
N ILE A 100 5.42 -10.98 -5.40
CA ILE A 100 4.38 -11.20 -6.39
C ILE A 100 4.04 -9.86 -7.00
N ILE A 101 3.86 -9.84 -8.32
CA ILE A 101 3.50 -8.66 -9.07
C ILE A 101 2.19 -8.93 -9.79
N ALA A 102 1.28 -7.96 -9.73
CA ALA A 102 0.01 -7.98 -10.44
C ALA A 102 -0.17 -6.66 -11.21
N TYR A 103 -0.77 -6.74 -12.39
CA TYR A 103 -1.11 -5.57 -13.20
C TYR A 103 -2.42 -5.83 -13.96
N PRO A 104 -3.30 -4.83 -14.13
CA PRO A 104 -4.56 -5.03 -14.82
C PRO A 104 -4.34 -5.15 -16.33
N LEU A 105 -4.85 -6.24 -16.91
CA LEU A 105 -4.99 -6.36 -18.36
C LEU A 105 -6.30 -5.70 -18.81
N ARG A 106 -6.32 -5.14 -20.03
CA ARG A 106 -7.50 -4.42 -20.59
C ARG A 106 -8.81 -5.22 -20.60
N LYS A 107 -8.76 -6.54 -20.44
CA LYS A 107 -9.90 -7.38 -20.09
C LYS A 107 -9.68 -7.84 -18.66
N ALA A 108 -10.43 -7.28 -17.72
CA ALA A 108 -10.32 -7.50 -16.28
C ALA A 108 -10.68 -8.94 -15.87
N ARG A 109 -9.85 -9.91 -16.26
CA ARG A 109 -9.91 -11.27 -15.72
C ARG A 109 -8.83 -11.37 -14.64
N TRP A 110 -9.27 -11.30 -13.39
CA TRP A 110 -8.42 -11.59 -12.25
C TRP A 110 -8.01 -13.06 -12.32
N ASN A 111 -6.73 -13.31 -12.56
CA ASN A 111 -6.19 -14.66 -12.53
C ASN A 111 -5.79 -14.99 -11.08
N ARG A 112 -6.21 -16.16 -10.59
CA ARG A 112 -5.83 -16.66 -9.28
C ARG A 112 -4.36 -17.11 -9.32
N CYS A 113 -3.48 -16.42 -8.59
CA CYS A 113 -2.12 -16.87 -8.35
C CYS A 113 -2.08 -17.55 -6.97
N SER A 114 -2.02 -18.89 -6.96
CA SER A 114 -1.79 -19.65 -5.73
C SER A 114 -0.29 -19.77 -5.50
N LEU A 115 0.18 -19.39 -4.31
CA LEU A 115 1.57 -19.59 -3.89
C LEU A 115 1.61 -20.49 -2.68
N HIS A 116 2.44 -21.53 -2.77
CA HIS A 116 2.79 -22.34 -1.62
C HIS A 116 3.78 -21.56 -0.77
N VAL A 117 3.31 -20.99 0.33
CA VAL A 117 4.17 -20.42 1.36
C VAL A 117 4.78 -21.56 2.14
N THR A 118 5.97 -22.01 1.74
CA THR A 118 6.75 -22.96 2.55
C THR A 118 7.63 -22.16 3.50
N SER A 119 7.45 -22.32 4.82
CA SER A 119 8.49 -21.93 5.78
C SER A 119 9.66 -22.88 5.57
N ARG A 120 10.83 -22.35 5.18
CA ARG A 120 12.08 -23.08 5.40
C ARG A 120 12.49 -22.95 6.84
#